data_AF-A0A3N2PLD6-F1
#
_entry.id   AF-A0A3N2PLD6-F1
#
_cell.length_a   1.000
_cell.length_b   1.000
_cell.length_c   1.000
_cell.angle_alpha   90.00
_cell.angle_beta   90.00
_cell.angle_gamma   90.00
#
_symmetry.space_group_name_H-M   'P 1'
#
loop_
_entity.id
_entity.type
_entity.pdbx_description
1 polymer ?
#
loop_
_entity_poly.entity_id
_entity_poly.type
_entity_poly.pdbx_seq_one_letter_code
_entity_poly.pdbx_strand_id
1 'polypeptide(L)'
;MRRVQPAALNVTLAIVRRIAAPLARFGNYLTSLMSPRPSSPSEATAPEPIDGAGVSPAKAGAKVPNRPIAREISAHKKRLQALSETTHTIIPPCGDPWPRPYYFEDGLRKVKPYHFTYRTYCKERWRGRTLLEVFECEFRAHTRTYYKQAIEAGRIVVNGRAVGSDYVLQNGDLVNHTVHRHEPPVTDEPISVIHEDDGMLVVNKPAGVPVHPAGRYQFNSMTEILRSERGYHFNPRPCHRLDRLTSGILFFGKTAKAADNLTEQIRQRTVRKEYLARVSGRFPDGEVVCDQPILQISPRLGLNRVRANGKSARTVFKRLAYYPPLEDADAEGRAGEGPGRETAEGAVNEKHRPWINNKGHSIVRCLPLTGRTHQIRVHLQFLGHPIQNDPLYANRRVWGFNLGCNDADGSEAKDEDIMSRLERMGKDEVADAVAYHDEMVQQYHERVAEKLSGEVCDVCHAELYTDPGDRELSIWLHSLRYEDAGGKWSYVSPLPSWALPPSGMSGPTEAGGMEDLVEAVKDENPEIAG
;
A
#
# COMPACT_ATOMS: atom_id res chain seq x y z
N MET A 1 -38.50 -68.01 1.02
CA MET A 1 -39.06 -66.95 1.87
C MET A 1 -38.52 -65.60 1.39
N ARG A 2 -39.44 -64.76 0.90
CA ARG A 2 -39.41 -63.28 0.63
C ARG A 2 -38.19 -62.67 -0.10
N ARG A 3 -38.26 -62.36 -1.42
CA ARG A 3 -38.90 -61.20 -2.12
C ARG A 3 -38.07 -59.90 -1.93
N VAL A 4 -37.63 -59.09 -2.92
CA VAL A 4 -38.24 -58.54 -4.16
C VAL A 4 -37.13 -57.95 -5.09
N GLN A 5 -37.27 -58.09 -6.41
CA GLN A 5 -36.67 -57.24 -7.48
C GLN A 5 -37.63 -56.07 -7.79
N PRO A 6 -37.24 -54.86 -8.28
CA PRO A 6 -37.02 -54.72 -9.73
C PRO A 6 -36.15 -53.55 -10.26
N ALA A 7 -35.89 -53.68 -11.57
CA ALA A 7 -35.53 -52.74 -12.63
C ALA A 7 -35.84 -51.24 -12.48
N ALA A 8 -35.01 -50.38 -13.11
CA ALA A 8 -35.37 -49.69 -14.36
C ALA A 8 -34.23 -48.81 -14.89
N LEU A 9 -33.73 -49.20 -16.06
CA LEU A 9 -33.02 -48.39 -17.04
C LEU A 9 -33.98 -47.32 -17.60
N ASN A 10 -33.44 -46.19 -18.09
CA ASN A 10 -34.11 -45.08 -18.82
C ASN A 10 -34.62 -43.89 -17.98
N VAL A 11 -33.73 -43.00 -17.52
CA VAL A 11 -33.86 -41.53 -17.69
C VAL A 11 -32.45 -40.91 -17.63
N THR A 12 -31.75 -40.93 -18.76
CA THR A 12 -30.61 -40.03 -19.05
C THR A 12 -30.88 -39.49 -20.45
N LEU A 13 -30.67 -38.19 -20.66
CA LEU A 13 -31.13 -37.37 -21.80
C LEU A 13 -32.56 -36.80 -21.71
N ALA A 14 -32.76 -35.77 -20.88
CA ALA A 14 -33.78 -34.74 -21.18
C ALA A 14 -33.60 -33.38 -20.46
N ILE A 15 -32.81 -33.27 -19.38
CA ILE A 15 -32.85 -32.04 -18.53
C ILE A 15 -31.55 -31.20 -18.53
N VAL A 16 -30.45 -31.66 -19.13
CA VAL A 16 -29.17 -30.89 -19.18
C VAL A 16 -29.00 -30.06 -20.47
N ARG A 17 -30.01 -29.98 -21.34
CA ARG A 17 -29.94 -29.27 -22.64
C ARG A 17 -30.74 -27.96 -22.73
N ARG A 18 -30.95 -27.23 -21.63
CA ARG A 18 -31.72 -25.97 -21.68
C ARG A 18 -31.17 -24.74 -20.97
N ILE A 19 -29.92 -24.73 -20.50
CA ILE A 19 -29.25 -23.49 -20.06
C ILE A 19 -27.77 -23.53 -20.48
N ALA A 20 -27.53 -23.47 -21.78
CA ALA A 20 -26.21 -23.19 -22.35
C ALA A 20 -26.37 -22.32 -23.61
N ALA A 21 -25.98 -21.05 -23.44
CA ALA A 21 -25.60 -20.04 -24.45
C ALA A 21 -26.74 -19.43 -25.32
N PRO A 22 -26.69 -18.10 -25.58
CA PRO A 22 -25.52 -17.46 -26.18
C PRO A 22 -24.91 -16.32 -25.33
N LEU A 23 -23.77 -16.61 -24.69
CA LEU A 23 -22.74 -15.62 -24.35
C LEU A 23 -21.71 -15.62 -25.50
N ALA A 24 -22.12 -15.02 -26.61
CA ALA A 24 -21.27 -14.77 -27.77
C ALA A 24 -21.48 -13.31 -28.21
N ARG A 25 -20.92 -12.37 -27.44
CA ARG A 25 -20.67 -10.98 -27.85
C ARG A 25 -19.82 -10.25 -26.81
N PHE A 26 -18.57 -10.68 -26.64
CA PHE A 26 -17.52 -9.86 -26.03
C PHE A 26 -16.21 -10.17 -26.74
N GLY A 27 -16.13 -9.65 -27.96
CA GLY A 27 -14.91 -9.55 -28.75
C GLY A 27 -14.84 -8.13 -29.29
N ASN A 28 -13.68 -7.50 -29.07
CA ASN A 28 -13.22 -6.23 -29.61
C ASN A 28 -13.81 -4.97 -28.96
N TYR A 29 -12.99 -4.25 -28.18
CA TYR A 29 -12.73 -2.80 -28.33
C TYR A 29 -11.68 -2.39 -27.29
N LEU A 30 -10.40 -2.65 -27.59
CA LEU A 30 -9.26 -2.08 -26.86
C LEU A 30 -8.10 -1.87 -27.84
N THR A 31 -8.30 -0.96 -28.79
CA THR A 31 -7.24 -0.29 -29.57
C THR A 31 -7.87 0.87 -30.31
N SER A 32 -7.63 2.09 -29.84
CA SER A 32 -7.41 3.30 -30.64
C SER A 32 -7.65 4.51 -29.75
N LEU A 33 -6.59 5.26 -29.46
CA LEU A 33 -6.51 6.72 -29.68
C LEU A 33 -5.26 7.26 -28.97
N MET A 34 -4.13 7.13 -29.67
CA MET A 34 -3.01 8.06 -29.53
C MET A 34 -3.15 9.13 -30.63
N SER A 35 -3.20 10.40 -30.19
CA SER A 35 -2.79 11.65 -30.90
C SER A 35 -3.64 12.19 -32.06
N PRO A 36 -3.51 13.49 -32.47
CA PRO A 36 -2.83 14.64 -31.85
C PRO A 36 -3.73 15.88 -31.61
N ARG A 37 -3.17 16.88 -30.91
CA ARG A 37 -3.71 18.24 -30.67
C ARG A 37 -4.10 18.96 -31.98
N PRO A 38 -5.15 19.80 -32.00
CA PRO A 38 -5.24 20.88 -32.96
C PRO A 38 -4.56 22.16 -32.43
N SER A 39 -3.98 22.84 -33.41
CA SER A 39 -3.22 24.09 -33.41
C SER A 39 -3.97 25.32 -32.91
N SER A 40 -3.18 26.28 -32.44
CA SER A 40 -3.48 27.70 -32.19
C SER A 40 -4.31 28.36 -33.31
N PRO A 41 -5.19 29.32 -32.97
CA PRO A 41 -5.54 30.40 -33.88
C PRO A 41 -4.75 31.67 -33.56
N SER A 42 -4.15 32.21 -34.61
CA SER A 42 -3.52 33.52 -34.71
C SER A 42 -4.55 34.66 -34.73
N GLU A 43 -4.02 35.84 -34.40
CA GLU A 43 -4.56 37.20 -34.55
C GLU A 43 -5.53 37.45 -35.71
N ALA A 44 -6.60 38.21 -35.43
CA ALA A 44 -7.21 39.15 -36.37
C ALA A 44 -8.08 40.20 -35.62
N THR A 45 -7.50 41.39 -35.48
CA THR A 45 -8.06 42.75 -35.64
C THR A 45 -9.56 43.04 -35.46
N ALA A 46 -9.81 44.06 -34.63
CA ALA A 46 -11.07 44.80 -34.49
C ALA A 46 -11.45 45.62 -35.74
N PRO A 47 -12.74 45.99 -35.84
CA PRO A 47 -13.07 47.37 -36.21
C PRO A 47 -14.11 48.02 -35.28
N GLU A 48 -14.00 49.35 -35.28
CA GLU A 48 -14.66 50.38 -34.46
C GLU A 48 -16.13 50.70 -34.84
N PRO A 49 -16.83 51.56 -34.06
CA PRO A 49 -18.29 51.61 -33.97
C PRO A 49 -18.95 52.59 -34.94
N ILE A 50 -20.28 52.47 -35.10
CA ILE A 50 -21.10 53.44 -35.83
C ILE A 50 -22.24 53.93 -34.95
N ASP A 51 -22.35 55.25 -34.88
CA ASP A 51 -23.30 56.04 -34.10
C ASP A 51 -24.76 56.01 -34.60
N GLY A 52 -25.69 56.04 -33.65
CA GLY A 52 -26.79 57.01 -33.51
C GLY A 52 -27.82 57.24 -34.63
N ALA A 53 -29.08 56.91 -34.35
CA ALA A 53 -30.23 57.78 -34.66
C ALA A 53 -31.48 57.34 -33.85
N GLY A 54 -32.12 58.28 -33.16
CA GLY A 54 -33.35 58.05 -32.39
C GLY A 54 -34.60 58.56 -33.10
N VAL A 55 -35.77 58.00 -32.75
CA VAL A 55 -37.10 58.63 -32.84
C VAL A 55 -38.02 58.03 -31.75
N SER A 56 -38.80 58.88 -31.08
CA SER A 56 -39.90 58.61 -30.12
C SER A 56 -41.20 59.26 -30.65
N PRO A 57 -42.37 59.17 -29.99
CA PRO A 57 -43.01 58.06 -29.25
C PRO A 57 -44.51 57.87 -29.62
N ALA A 58 -45.17 56.83 -29.11
CA ALA A 58 -46.64 56.76 -29.05
C ALA A 58 -47.12 56.25 -27.67
N LYS A 59 -48.13 56.92 -27.12
CA LYS A 59 -48.70 56.74 -25.77
C LYS A 59 -49.86 55.74 -25.73
N ALA A 60 -49.93 54.94 -24.66
CA ALA A 60 -51.10 54.53 -23.87
C ALA A 60 -50.62 53.40 -22.93
N GLY A 61 -50.90 53.28 -21.63
CA GLY A 61 -51.86 53.90 -20.73
C GLY A 61 -52.40 52.80 -19.80
N ALA A 62 -51.80 52.60 -18.61
CA ALA A 62 -52.44 52.01 -17.41
C ALA A 62 -51.47 52.03 -16.22
N LYS A 63 -51.89 52.64 -15.09
CA LYS A 63 -51.17 52.69 -13.80
C LYS A 63 -51.67 51.57 -12.88
N VAL A 64 -50.74 50.85 -12.23
CA VAL A 64 -50.97 50.00 -11.03
C VAL A 64 -49.90 50.39 -9.99
N PRO A 65 -50.21 50.50 -8.68
CA PRO A 65 -49.37 51.22 -7.72
C PRO A 65 -48.11 50.44 -7.33
N ASN A 66 -47.00 51.20 -7.24
CA ASN A 66 -45.64 50.73 -7.01
C ASN A 66 -45.24 51.04 -5.55
N ARG A 67 -44.86 50.02 -4.77
CA ARG A 67 -44.10 50.10 -3.50
C ARG A 67 -42.97 49.06 -3.56
N PRO A 68 -41.83 49.29 -2.88
CA PRO A 68 -40.56 49.53 -3.58
C PRO A 68 -39.72 48.27 -3.74
N ILE A 69 -39.97 47.52 -4.81
CA ILE A 69 -39.14 46.39 -5.26
C ILE A 69 -37.67 46.80 -5.46
N ALA A 70 -37.40 48.07 -5.77
CA ALA A 70 -36.04 48.60 -5.96
C ALA A 70 -35.16 48.53 -4.69
N ARG A 71 -35.75 48.60 -3.48
CA ARG A 71 -35.00 48.60 -2.23
C ARG A 71 -34.63 47.18 -1.79
N GLU A 72 -35.48 46.20 -2.10
CA GLU A 72 -35.21 44.78 -1.90
C GLU A 72 -34.27 44.22 -2.96
N ILE A 73 -34.38 44.63 -4.24
CA ILE A 73 -33.40 44.28 -5.27
C ILE A 73 -32.03 44.88 -4.94
N SER A 74 -31.95 46.12 -4.48
CA SER A 74 -30.68 46.75 -4.08
C SER A 74 -30.04 46.10 -2.85
N ALA A 75 -30.86 45.71 -1.85
CA ALA A 75 -30.39 44.95 -0.68
C ALA A 75 -29.98 43.52 -1.05
N HIS A 76 -30.67 42.88 -1.99
CA HIS A 76 -30.31 41.56 -2.53
C HIS A 76 -29.05 41.62 -3.40
N LYS A 77 -28.88 42.67 -4.22
CA LYS A 77 -27.66 42.91 -5.00
C LYS A 77 -26.47 43.22 -4.09
N LYS A 78 -26.66 44.01 -3.02
CA LYS A 78 -25.64 44.23 -1.98
C LYS A 78 -25.33 42.97 -1.18
N ARG A 79 -26.31 42.11 -0.88
CA ARG A 79 -26.07 40.79 -0.26
C ARG A 79 -25.34 39.84 -1.19
N LEU A 80 -25.71 39.80 -2.47
CA LEU A 80 -25.04 39.00 -3.50
C LEU A 80 -23.62 39.49 -3.77
N GLN A 81 -23.39 40.80 -3.73
CA GLN A 81 -22.08 41.42 -3.89
C GLN A 81 -21.21 41.21 -2.63
N ALA A 82 -21.79 41.29 -1.42
CA ALA A 82 -21.11 40.92 -0.18
C ALA A 82 -20.85 39.40 -0.06
N LEU A 83 -21.72 38.55 -0.65
CA LEU A 83 -21.51 37.10 -0.78
C LEU A 83 -20.44 36.80 -1.85
N SER A 84 -20.37 37.56 -2.95
CA SER A 84 -19.32 37.40 -3.97
C SER A 84 -17.97 37.90 -3.46
N GLU A 85 -17.94 38.92 -2.60
CA GLU A 85 -16.73 39.44 -1.95
C GLU A 85 -16.25 38.54 -0.80
N THR A 86 -17.10 37.68 -0.23
CA THR A 86 -16.74 36.67 0.79
C THR A 86 -16.51 35.26 0.23
N THR A 87 -16.68 35.03 -1.08
CA THR A 87 -16.41 33.74 -1.72
C THR A 87 -15.19 33.81 -2.65
N HIS A 88 -14.10 34.41 -2.17
CA HIS A 88 -12.78 34.26 -2.79
C HIS A 88 -12.05 33.07 -2.17
N THR A 89 -12.34 31.87 -2.69
CA THR A 89 -11.32 30.85 -3.01
C THR A 89 -12.00 29.73 -3.79
N ILE A 90 -12.07 29.88 -5.11
CA ILE A 90 -11.79 28.71 -5.96
C ILE A 90 -10.38 28.34 -5.50
N ILE A 91 -10.16 27.18 -4.86
CA ILE A 91 -8.79 26.67 -4.82
C ILE A 91 -8.60 26.11 -6.23
N PRO A 92 -7.96 26.86 -7.16
CA PRO A 92 -7.69 26.29 -8.48
C PRO A 92 -6.92 24.98 -8.26
N PRO A 93 -7.02 24.01 -9.19
CA PRO A 93 -6.13 22.87 -9.14
C PRO A 93 -4.71 23.36 -8.89
N CYS A 94 -4.14 22.93 -7.77
CA CYS A 94 -2.81 23.39 -7.38
C CYS A 94 -1.79 22.95 -8.44
N GLY A 95 -0.78 23.79 -8.64
CA GLY A 95 0.36 23.46 -9.48
C GLY A 95 1.12 22.24 -8.94
N ASP A 96 1.89 21.61 -9.81
CA ASP A 96 2.81 20.54 -9.42
C ASP A 96 4.01 21.17 -8.68
N PRO A 97 4.21 20.95 -7.37
CA PRO A 97 5.32 21.57 -6.65
C PRO A 97 6.63 20.99 -7.15
N TRP A 98 7.39 21.82 -7.86
CA TRP A 98 8.68 21.48 -8.45
C TRP A 98 9.73 22.58 -8.15
N PRO A 99 10.97 22.23 -7.71
CA PRO A 99 11.42 20.89 -7.34
C PRO A 99 10.58 20.30 -6.19
N ARG A 100 10.62 18.97 -6.04
CA ARG A 100 9.90 18.30 -4.95
C ARG A 100 10.37 18.88 -3.61
N PRO A 101 9.46 19.24 -2.68
CA PRO A 101 9.82 19.96 -1.47
C PRO A 101 10.38 19.02 -0.40
N TYR A 102 11.38 18.22 -0.77
CA TYR A 102 12.06 17.31 0.15
C TYR A 102 12.94 18.08 1.13
N TYR A 103 13.06 17.55 2.34
CA TYR A 103 14.09 17.89 3.30
C TYR A 103 14.48 16.63 4.08
N PHE A 104 15.66 16.64 4.69
CA PHE A 104 16.25 15.47 5.34
C PHE A 104 16.56 15.80 6.79
N GLU A 105 16.15 14.93 7.69
CA GLU A 105 16.26 15.10 9.14
C GLU A 105 16.24 13.72 9.79
N ASP A 106 17.17 13.46 10.72
CA ASP A 106 17.26 12.23 11.51
C ASP A 106 17.21 10.90 10.71
N GLY A 107 17.87 10.86 9.54
CA GLY A 107 17.88 9.67 8.67
C GLY A 107 16.59 9.46 7.87
N LEU A 108 15.72 10.49 7.83
CA LEU A 108 14.43 10.45 7.15
C LEU A 108 14.35 11.47 6.03
N ARG A 109 13.79 11.03 4.90
CA ARG A 109 13.31 11.90 3.82
C ARG A 109 11.88 12.34 4.13
N LYS A 110 11.73 13.63 4.39
CA LYS A 110 10.46 14.29 4.68
C LYS A 110 10.04 15.18 3.51
N VAL A 111 8.74 15.46 3.42
CA VAL A 111 8.14 16.30 2.38
C VAL A 111 7.43 17.45 3.08
N LYS A 112 7.78 18.70 2.78
CA LYS A 112 7.06 19.84 3.35
C LYS A 112 5.59 19.77 2.94
N PRO A 113 4.63 20.01 3.86
CA PRO A 113 3.22 19.96 3.55
C PRO A 113 2.88 20.83 2.32
N TYR A 114 1.97 20.32 1.49
CA TYR A 114 1.64 20.95 0.22
C TYR A 114 0.17 20.72 -0.14
N HIS A 115 -0.38 21.63 -0.95
CA HIS A 115 -1.70 21.43 -1.53
C HIS A 115 -1.61 20.43 -2.68
N PHE A 116 -2.55 19.49 -2.72
CA PHE A 116 -2.68 18.49 -3.78
C PHE A 116 -4.12 18.38 -4.25
N THR A 117 -4.34 18.35 -5.57
CA THR A 117 -5.67 18.22 -6.15
C THR A 117 -5.87 16.83 -6.74
N TYR A 118 -6.70 16.03 -6.09
CA TYR A 118 -7.23 14.80 -6.68
C TYR A 118 -8.21 15.12 -7.80
N ARG A 119 -8.14 14.39 -8.90
CA ARG A 119 -9.02 14.57 -10.06
C ARG A 119 -9.59 13.23 -10.47
N THR A 120 -10.90 13.17 -10.65
CA THR A 120 -11.55 11.97 -11.18
C THR A 120 -12.80 12.34 -11.95
N TYR A 121 -13.02 11.66 -13.07
CA TYR A 121 -14.30 11.71 -13.75
C TYR A 121 -15.35 10.93 -12.95
N CYS A 122 -16.60 11.37 -13.05
CA CYS A 122 -17.76 10.72 -12.50
C CYS A 122 -17.85 9.28 -13.01
N LYS A 123 -17.91 8.33 -12.08
CA LYS A 123 -18.06 6.91 -12.37
C LYS A 123 -19.53 6.58 -12.61
N GLU A 124 -19.81 5.53 -13.37
CA GLU A 124 -21.17 5.08 -13.64
C GLU A 124 -22.01 4.88 -12.37
N ARG A 125 -21.45 4.23 -11.34
CA ARG A 125 -22.10 4.01 -10.04
C ARG A 125 -22.33 5.27 -9.19
N TRP A 126 -21.82 6.43 -9.60
CA TRP A 126 -22.02 7.73 -8.94
C TRP A 126 -23.14 8.54 -9.59
N ARG A 127 -23.51 8.22 -10.83
CA ARG A 127 -24.51 8.98 -11.59
C ARG A 127 -25.85 8.97 -10.86
N GLY A 128 -26.49 10.13 -10.80
CA GLY A 128 -27.79 10.28 -10.13
C GLY A 128 -27.72 10.30 -8.59
N ARG A 129 -26.53 10.20 -7.99
CA ARG A 129 -26.31 10.36 -6.55
C ARG A 129 -25.79 11.75 -6.25
N THR A 130 -26.03 12.23 -5.02
CA THR A 130 -25.50 13.53 -4.60
C THR A 130 -23.98 13.46 -4.39
N LEU A 131 -23.31 14.60 -4.61
CA LEU A 131 -21.87 14.74 -4.41
C LEU A 131 -21.47 14.31 -2.99
N LEU A 132 -22.20 14.76 -1.97
CA LEU A 132 -21.91 14.44 -0.59
C LEU A 132 -22.07 12.94 -0.27
N GLU A 133 -23.11 12.28 -0.80
CA GLU A 133 -23.29 10.83 -0.63
C GLU A 133 -22.16 10.03 -1.26
N VAL A 134 -21.69 10.44 -2.44
CA VAL A 134 -20.58 9.79 -3.12
C VAL A 134 -19.31 9.93 -2.30
N PHE A 135 -19.01 11.14 -1.81
CA PHE A 135 -17.85 11.37 -0.94
C PHE A 135 -17.90 10.57 0.36
N GLU A 136 -19.05 10.49 1.02
CA GLU A 136 -19.22 9.69 2.24
C GLU A 136 -19.05 8.18 1.99
N CYS A 137 -19.63 7.65 0.92
CA CYS A 137 -19.67 6.21 0.68
C CYS A 137 -18.37 5.66 0.09
N GLU A 138 -17.78 6.40 -0.85
CA GLU A 138 -16.65 5.95 -1.69
C GLU A 138 -15.30 6.44 -1.17
N PHE A 139 -15.26 7.63 -0.59
CA PHE A 139 -14.02 8.27 -0.14
C PHE A 139 -13.98 8.30 1.39
N ARG A 140 -13.64 7.20 2.02
CA ARG A 140 -13.69 7.06 3.49
C ARG A 140 -12.48 7.65 4.24
N ALA A 141 -11.70 8.50 3.58
CA ALA A 141 -10.53 9.14 4.17
C ALA A 141 -10.90 10.21 5.21
N HIS A 142 -12.08 10.84 5.08
CA HIS A 142 -12.54 11.90 5.96
C HIS A 142 -14.01 11.70 6.33
N THR A 143 -14.48 12.44 7.34
CA THR A 143 -15.86 12.38 7.81
C THR A 143 -16.83 13.06 6.83
N ARG A 144 -18.12 12.71 6.90
CA ARG A 144 -19.18 13.42 6.15
C ARG A 144 -19.16 14.92 6.42
N THR A 145 -18.93 15.32 7.68
CA THR A 145 -18.82 16.73 8.08
C THR A 145 -17.67 17.43 7.37
N TYR A 146 -16.48 16.82 7.32
CA TYR A 146 -15.35 17.36 6.57
C TYR A 146 -15.70 17.58 5.09
N TYR A 147 -16.34 16.59 4.44
CA TYR A 147 -16.66 16.71 3.02
C TYR A 147 -17.70 17.77 2.73
N LYS A 148 -18.72 17.90 3.60
CA LYS A 148 -19.69 18.98 3.50
C LYS A 148 -18.99 20.35 3.55
N GLN A 149 -18.13 20.56 4.54
CA GLN A 149 -17.35 21.79 4.67
C GLN A 149 -16.40 22.01 3.48
N ALA A 150 -15.79 20.94 2.94
CA ALA A 150 -14.91 21.04 1.78
C ALA A 150 -15.67 21.43 0.50
N ILE A 151 -16.90 20.96 0.32
CA ILE A 151 -17.79 21.38 -0.77
C ILE A 151 -18.18 22.85 -0.60
N GLU A 152 -18.66 23.23 0.58
CA GLU A 152 -19.09 24.60 0.90
C GLU A 152 -17.95 25.62 0.79
N ALA A 153 -16.73 25.23 1.18
CA ALA A 153 -15.54 26.06 1.06
C ALA A 153 -14.90 26.07 -0.34
N GLY A 154 -15.50 25.39 -1.34
CA GLY A 154 -14.97 25.34 -2.71
C GLY A 154 -13.68 24.54 -2.87
N ARG A 155 -13.33 23.68 -1.91
CA ARG A 155 -12.21 22.73 -1.99
C ARG A 155 -12.55 21.49 -2.82
N ILE A 156 -13.85 21.20 -2.93
CA ILE A 156 -14.39 20.21 -3.86
C ILE A 156 -15.19 20.98 -4.93
N VAL A 157 -14.80 20.81 -6.20
CA VAL A 157 -15.43 21.48 -7.34
C VAL A 157 -15.75 20.49 -8.44
N VAL A 158 -16.82 20.74 -9.17
CA VAL A 158 -17.25 19.94 -10.33
C VAL A 158 -17.10 20.78 -11.59
N ASN A 159 -16.40 20.25 -12.59
CA ASN A 159 -16.09 20.95 -13.84
C ASN A 159 -15.45 22.34 -13.61
N GLY A 160 -14.62 22.45 -12.56
CA GLY A 160 -13.94 23.69 -12.17
C GLY A 160 -14.83 24.73 -11.47
N ARG A 161 -16.08 24.39 -11.13
CA ARG A 161 -17.03 25.29 -10.46
C ARG A 161 -17.40 24.77 -9.08
N ALA A 162 -17.54 25.68 -8.12
CA ALA A 162 -18.11 25.35 -6.81
C ALA A 162 -19.57 24.94 -6.97
N VAL A 163 -19.99 23.90 -6.26
CA VAL A 163 -21.35 23.35 -6.30
C VAL A 163 -21.85 23.09 -4.87
N GLY A 164 -23.16 22.95 -4.69
CA GLY A 164 -23.76 22.59 -3.41
C GLY A 164 -23.56 21.10 -3.05
N SER A 165 -23.73 20.76 -1.77
CA SER A 165 -23.64 19.36 -1.30
C SER A 165 -24.69 18.43 -1.90
N ASP A 166 -25.82 18.99 -2.32
CA ASP A 166 -26.96 18.35 -2.99
C ASP A 166 -26.78 18.19 -4.51
N TYR A 167 -25.66 18.68 -5.07
CA TYR A 167 -25.38 18.54 -6.49
C TYR A 167 -25.40 17.07 -6.92
N VAL A 168 -26.21 16.75 -7.94
CA VAL A 168 -26.36 15.39 -8.46
C VAL A 168 -25.36 15.15 -9.58
N LEU A 169 -24.44 14.21 -9.37
CA LEU A 169 -23.37 13.89 -10.31
C LEU A 169 -23.91 13.33 -11.64
N GLN A 170 -23.40 13.86 -12.74
CA GLN A 170 -23.77 13.51 -14.10
C GLN A 170 -22.63 12.78 -14.82
N ASN A 171 -22.95 12.12 -15.94
CA ASN A 171 -21.95 11.51 -16.78
C ASN A 171 -21.01 12.58 -17.38
N GLY A 172 -19.70 12.35 -17.32
CA GLY A 172 -18.69 13.27 -17.84
C GLY A 172 -18.22 14.34 -16.85
N ASP A 173 -18.86 14.49 -15.69
CA ASP A 173 -18.43 15.43 -14.66
C ASP A 173 -17.00 15.14 -14.20
N LEU A 174 -16.17 16.17 -14.15
CA LEU A 174 -14.84 16.13 -13.57
C LEU A 174 -14.88 16.68 -12.14
N VAL A 175 -14.72 15.79 -11.18
CA VAL A 175 -14.65 16.14 -9.76
C VAL A 175 -13.20 16.40 -9.38
N ASN A 176 -12.94 17.56 -8.78
CA ASN A 176 -11.64 17.91 -8.21
C ASN A 176 -11.77 18.09 -6.70
N HIS A 177 -10.85 17.53 -5.93
CA HIS A 177 -10.78 17.71 -4.47
C HIS A 177 -9.37 18.14 -4.11
N THR A 178 -9.22 19.39 -3.67
CA THR A 178 -7.93 19.92 -3.20
C THR A 178 -7.81 19.75 -1.70
N VAL A 179 -6.73 19.10 -1.27
CA VAL A 179 -6.42 18.84 0.15
C VAL A 179 -5.03 19.37 0.48
N HIS A 180 -4.82 19.70 1.76
CA HIS A 180 -3.48 19.91 2.30
C HIS A 180 -2.91 18.56 2.73
N ARG A 181 -1.85 18.09 2.06
CA ARG A 181 -1.26 16.77 2.29
C ARG A 181 -0.09 16.83 3.25
N HIS A 182 -0.07 15.83 4.12
CA HIS A 182 1.05 15.48 4.98
C HIS A 182 1.44 14.04 4.63
N GLU A 183 2.64 13.88 4.06
CA GLU A 183 3.14 12.55 3.75
C GLU A 183 3.95 12.02 4.93
N PRO A 184 3.77 10.75 5.31
CA PRO A 184 4.66 10.12 6.26
C PRO A 184 6.12 10.16 5.77
N PRO A 185 7.08 10.38 6.67
CA PRO A 185 8.50 10.21 6.37
C PRO A 185 8.82 8.81 5.85
N VAL A 186 9.87 8.72 5.04
CA VAL A 186 10.49 7.45 4.61
C VAL A 186 11.99 7.52 4.87
N THR A 187 12.72 6.41 4.78
CA THR A 187 14.18 6.43 4.89
C THR A 187 14.81 7.39 3.86
N ASP A 188 15.90 8.05 4.24
CA ASP A 188 16.74 8.82 3.34
C ASP A 188 17.81 8.01 2.61
N GLU A 189 17.87 6.69 2.83
CA GLU A 189 18.81 5.79 2.17
C GLU A 189 18.84 6.00 0.64
N PRO A 190 20.04 6.14 0.03
CA PRO A 190 20.15 6.39 -1.40
C PRO A 190 19.69 5.17 -2.21
N ILE A 191 18.98 5.44 -3.32
CA ILE A 191 18.56 4.40 -4.25
C ILE A 191 19.78 3.95 -5.06
N SER A 192 20.31 2.78 -4.72
CA SER A 192 21.49 2.22 -5.41
C SER A 192 21.09 1.60 -6.75
N VAL A 193 21.82 1.94 -7.82
CA VAL A 193 21.62 1.35 -9.14
C VAL A 193 22.45 0.06 -9.24
N ILE A 194 21.78 -1.05 -9.56
CA ILE A 194 22.41 -2.36 -9.80
C ILE A 194 22.81 -2.47 -11.28
N HIS A 195 21.92 -2.06 -12.18
CA HIS A 195 22.15 -2.10 -13.62
C HIS A 195 21.34 -1.00 -14.30
N GLU A 196 21.89 -0.42 -15.37
CA GLU A 196 21.17 0.51 -16.22
C GLU A 196 21.63 0.39 -17.68
N ASP A 197 20.68 0.29 -18.59
CA ASP A 197 20.90 0.38 -20.04
C ASP A 197 19.87 1.34 -20.69
N ASP A 198 19.73 1.32 -22.01
CA ASP A 198 18.79 2.18 -22.73
C ASP A 198 17.32 1.86 -22.43
N GLY A 199 17.01 0.60 -22.11
CA GLY A 199 15.65 0.10 -21.92
C GLY A 199 15.23 0.02 -20.47
N MET A 200 16.14 -0.38 -19.56
CA MET A 200 15.82 -0.71 -18.18
C MET A 200 16.77 -0.08 -17.16
N LEU A 201 16.23 0.08 -15.96
CA LEU A 201 16.93 0.49 -14.74
C LEU A 201 16.58 -0.52 -13.65
N VAL A 202 17.61 -1.17 -13.10
CA VAL A 202 17.51 -2.12 -11.99
C VAL A 202 18.10 -1.44 -10.77
N VAL A 203 17.32 -1.32 -9.69
CA VAL A 203 17.75 -0.67 -8.46
C VAL A 203 17.65 -1.61 -7.26
N ASN A 204 18.48 -1.39 -6.26
CA ASN A 204 18.26 -1.91 -4.92
C ASN A 204 17.37 -0.92 -4.16
N LYS A 205 16.09 -1.26 -4.03
CA LYS A 205 15.10 -0.46 -3.33
C LYS A 205 15.39 -0.50 -1.82
N PRO A 206 15.55 0.66 -1.15
CA PRO A 206 15.65 0.69 0.30
C PRO A 206 14.33 0.29 0.97
N ALA A 207 14.39 -0.22 2.19
CA ALA A 207 13.18 -0.54 2.94
C ALA A 207 12.42 0.75 3.33
N GLY A 208 11.10 0.71 3.43
CA GLY A 208 10.31 1.83 3.96
C GLY A 208 9.75 2.78 2.91
N VAL A 209 10.25 2.72 1.67
CA VAL A 209 9.77 3.53 0.54
C VAL A 209 8.74 2.76 -0.30
N PRO A 210 7.53 3.29 -0.57
CA PRO A 210 6.59 2.73 -1.54
C PRO A 210 7.12 2.79 -2.98
N VAL A 211 6.76 1.82 -3.83
CA VAL A 211 7.20 1.80 -5.24
C VAL A 211 6.62 2.96 -6.06
N HIS A 212 5.33 3.25 -5.89
CA HIS A 212 4.61 4.30 -6.62
C HIS A 212 3.66 5.03 -5.67
N PRO A 213 3.15 6.22 -6.04
CA PRO A 213 2.17 6.96 -5.24
C PRO A 213 1.00 6.08 -4.82
N ALA A 214 0.80 5.91 -3.52
CA ALA A 214 -0.23 5.04 -2.97
C ALA A 214 -0.57 5.46 -1.54
N GLY A 215 -1.88 5.51 -1.23
CA GLY A 215 -2.36 5.88 0.10
C GLY A 215 -1.86 7.26 0.53
N ARG A 216 -1.20 7.33 1.69
CA ARG A 216 -0.66 8.56 2.25
C ARG A 216 0.62 9.05 1.56
N TYR A 217 1.25 8.24 0.72
CA TYR A 217 2.50 8.56 0.04
C TYR A 217 2.26 8.98 -1.41
N GLN A 218 2.89 10.07 -1.81
CA GLN A 218 2.85 10.63 -3.15
C GLN A 218 4.28 10.92 -3.62
N PHE A 219 4.94 11.97 -3.11
CA PHE A 219 6.33 12.27 -3.42
C PHE A 219 7.31 11.35 -2.71
N ASN A 220 6.97 10.83 -1.54
CA ASN A 220 7.73 9.77 -0.88
C ASN A 220 7.42 8.40 -1.53
N SER A 221 7.78 8.24 -2.80
CA SER A 221 7.69 6.98 -3.55
C SER A 221 8.88 6.83 -4.51
N MET A 222 9.29 5.59 -4.82
CA MET A 222 10.46 5.33 -5.68
C MET A 222 10.34 6.04 -7.04
N THR A 223 9.15 6.05 -7.65
CA THR A 223 8.95 6.74 -8.93
C THR A 223 9.17 8.24 -8.85
N GLU A 224 8.68 8.89 -7.78
CA GLU A 224 8.79 10.35 -7.63
C GLU A 224 10.18 10.77 -7.12
N ILE A 225 10.81 9.97 -6.26
CA ILE A 225 12.19 10.19 -5.82
C ILE A 225 13.13 10.09 -7.02
N LEU A 226 13.06 9.00 -7.79
CA LEU A 226 13.89 8.84 -8.99
C LEU A 226 13.62 9.93 -10.03
N ARG A 227 12.37 10.35 -10.20
CA ARG A 227 12.02 11.47 -11.08
C ARG A 227 12.59 12.80 -10.57
N SER A 228 12.57 13.05 -9.27
CA SER A 228 13.18 14.24 -8.68
C SER A 228 14.71 14.25 -8.84
N GLU A 229 15.36 13.10 -8.66
CA GLU A 229 16.81 12.96 -8.74
C GLU A 229 17.33 13.02 -10.19
N ARG A 230 16.57 12.50 -11.16
CA ARG A 230 16.97 12.44 -12.58
C ARG A 230 16.33 13.50 -13.47
N GLY A 231 15.47 14.35 -12.89
CA GLY A 231 14.83 15.47 -13.57
C GLY A 231 13.39 15.21 -14.05
N TYR A 232 12.65 16.29 -14.27
CA TYR A 232 11.19 16.29 -14.47
C TYR A 232 10.68 15.36 -15.59
N HIS A 233 11.50 15.19 -16.64
CA HIS A 233 11.17 14.38 -17.82
C HIS A 233 11.45 12.89 -17.63
N PHE A 234 12.22 12.52 -16.60
CA PHE A 234 12.46 11.12 -16.29
C PHE A 234 11.16 10.50 -15.74
N ASN A 235 10.65 9.49 -16.44
CA ASN A 235 9.42 8.81 -16.06
C ASN A 235 9.71 7.32 -15.85
N PRO A 236 10.17 6.93 -14.64
CA PRO A 236 10.46 5.54 -14.32
C PRO A 236 9.15 4.74 -14.27
N ARG A 237 9.06 3.65 -15.05
CA ARG A 237 7.87 2.79 -15.10
C ARG A 237 8.15 1.48 -14.36
N PRO A 238 7.62 1.27 -13.14
CA PRO A 238 7.85 0.03 -12.41
C PRO A 238 7.34 -1.18 -13.18
N CYS A 239 8.16 -2.23 -13.33
CA CYS A 239 7.77 -3.47 -14.02
C CYS A 239 7.15 -4.51 -13.07
N HIS A 240 7.37 -4.35 -11.77
CA HIS A 240 6.68 -5.08 -10.70
C HIS A 240 6.66 -4.21 -9.44
N ARG A 241 6.09 -4.75 -8.35
CA ARG A 241 6.06 -4.09 -7.05
C ARG A 241 6.73 -4.94 -5.97
N LEU A 242 7.39 -4.28 -5.04
CA LEU A 242 7.73 -4.78 -3.72
C LEU A 242 6.85 -4.07 -2.69
N ASP A 243 6.62 -4.70 -1.53
CA ASP A 243 5.93 -4.03 -0.43
C ASP A 243 6.78 -2.86 0.09
N ARG A 244 6.14 -1.87 0.74
CA ARG A 244 6.83 -0.68 1.27
C ARG A 244 8.02 -1.08 2.14
N LEU A 245 7.82 -2.00 3.07
CA LEU A 245 8.81 -2.45 4.06
C LEU A 245 9.88 -3.40 3.51
N THR A 246 9.65 -3.98 2.33
CA THR A 246 10.57 -4.93 1.69
C THR A 246 11.65 -4.18 0.92
N SER A 247 12.91 -4.54 1.13
CA SER A 247 14.04 -4.01 0.35
C SER A 247 14.43 -4.98 -0.78
N GLY A 248 15.30 -4.53 -1.68
CA GLY A 248 15.89 -5.39 -2.71
C GLY A 248 15.57 -4.98 -4.14
N ILE A 249 15.82 -5.90 -5.06
CA ILE A 249 15.77 -5.64 -6.51
C ILE A 249 14.39 -5.16 -6.97
N LEU A 250 14.37 -4.03 -7.68
CA LEU A 250 13.20 -3.48 -8.33
C LEU A 250 13.56 -3.00 -9.75
N PHE A 251 12.74 -3.39 -10.72
CA PHE A 251 12.94 -3.02 -12.13
C PHE A 251 12.05 -1.85 -12.55
N PHE A 252 12.63 -0.93 -13.30
CA PHE A 252 11.96 0.16 -13.99
C PHE A 252 12.27 0.13 -15.49
N GLY A 253 11.25 0.22 -16.34
CA GLY A 253 11.43 0.52 -17.75
C GLY A 253 11.64 2.02 -17.97
N LYS A 254 12.70 2.38 -18.70
CA LYS A 254 12.95 3.76 -19.16
C LYS A 254 12.01 4.16 -20.29
N THR A 255 11.52 3.18 -21.06
CA THR A 255 10.48 3.33 -22.08
C THR A 255 9.25 2.48 -21.75
N ALA A 256 8.09 2.83 -22.32
CA ALA A 256 6.87 2.03 -22.16
C ALA A 256 7.05 0.61 -22.70
N LYS A 257 7.63 0.46 -23.90
CA LYS A 257 7.89 -0.83 -24.53
C LYS A 257 8.78 -1.73 -23.68
N ALA A 258 9.85 -1.18 -23.09
CA ALA A 258 10.73 -1.96 -22.22
C ALA A 258 10.02 -2.40 -20.92
N ALA A 259 9.22 -1.51 -20.33
CA ALA A 259 8.42 -1.83 -19.15
C ALA A 259 7.42 -2.96 -19.43
N ASP A 260 6.69 -2.88 -20.55
CA ASP A 260 5.69 -3.87 -20.95
C ASP A 260 6.35 -5.24 -21.19
N ASN A 261 7.47 -5.28 -21.91
CA ASN A 261 8.21 -6.52 -22.17
C ASN A 261 8.64 -7.23 -20.88
N LEU A 262 9.21 -6.49 -19.93
CA LEU A 262 9.67 -7.08 -18.67
C LEU A 262 8.51 -7.48 -17.75
N THR A 263 7.44 -6.67 -17.74
CA THR A 263 6.21 -6.98 -17.00
C THR A 263 5.61 -8.29 -17.52
N GLU A 264 5.61 -8.49 -18.84
CA GLU A 264 5.10 -9.72 -19.46
C GLU A 264 5.97 -10.93 -19.13
N GLN A 265 7.30 -10.82 -19.14
CA GLN A 265 8.20 -11.90 -18.68
C GLN A 265 7.91 -12.32 -17.23
N ILE A 266 7.78 -11.35 -16.33
CA ILE A 266 7.44 -11.62 -14.92
C ILE A 266 6.05 -12.27 -14.81
N ARG A 267 5.09 -11.83 -15.64
CA ARG A 267 3.72 -12.37 -15.66
C ARG A 267 3.66 -13.79 -16.19
N GLN A 268 4.44 -14.09 -17.22
CA GLN A 268 4.60 -15.42 -17.82
C GLN A 268 5.42 -16.37 -16.96
N ARG A 269 5.94 -15.92 -15.80
CA ARG A 269 6.74 -16.72 -14.86
C ARG A 269 8.04 -17.27 -15.44
N THR A 270 8.56 -16.63 -16.49
CA THR A 270 9.88 -16.93 -17.06
C THR A 270 11.01 -16.31 -16.26
N VAL A 271 10.70 -15.69 -15.11
CA VAL A 271 11.65 -15.02 -14.24
C VAL A 271 11.68 -15.73 -12.89
N ARG A 272 12.83 -16.29 -12.57
CA ARG A 272 13.13 -16.87 -11.26
C ARG A 272 13.39 -15.74 -10.27
N LYS A 273 12.83 -15.86 -9.07
CA LYS A 273 12.91 -14.84 -8.02
C LYS A 273 13.40 -15.48 -6.74
N GLU A 274 14.38 -14.84 -6.12
CA GLU A 274 14.98 -15.29 -4.87
C GLU A 274 14.86 -14.18 -3.82
N TYR A 275 14.43 -14.56 -2.62
CA TYR A 275 14.34 -13.68 -1.47
C TYR A 275 15.07 -14.27 -0.28
N LEU A 276 15.47 -13.41 0.65
CA LEU A 276 15.91 -13.79 1.99
C LEU A 276 14.91 -13.31 3.01
N ALA A 277 14.67 -14.12 4.03
CA ALA A 277 13.86 -13.79 5.18
C ALA A 277 14.57 -14.17 6.48
N ARG A 278 14.51 -13.30 7.49
CA ARG A 278 14.88 -13.65 8.87
C ARG A 278 13.62 -14.02 9.64
N VAL A 279 13.51 -15.29 10.00
CA VAL A 279 12.30 -15.86 10.59
C VAL A 279 12.51 -16.27 12.04
N SER A 280 11.42 -16.26 12.80
CA SER A 280 11.43 -16.67 14.20
C SER A 280 11.66 -18.18 14.33
N GLY A 281 12.56 -18.57 15.23
CA GLY A 281 12.81 -19.96 15.56
C GLY A 281 13.72 -20.70 14.59
N ARG A 282 13.86 -22.00 14.84
CA ARG A 282 14.62 -22.94 14.01
C ARG A 282 13.73 -23.43 12.87
N PHE A 283 13.93 -22.89 11.67
CA PHE A 283 13.23 -23.34 10.46
C PHE A 283 13.65 -24.80 10.16
N PRO A 284 12.78 -25.63 9.56
CA PRO A 284 13.13 -27.01 9.24
C PRO A 284 14.35 -27.13 8.31
N ASP A 285 15.03 -28.26 8.41
CA ASP A 285 16.11 -28.64 7.51
C ASP A 285 15.59 -29.14 6.16
N GLY A 286 16.44 -29.06 5.13
CA GLY A 286 16.06 -29.40 3.77
C GLY A 286 15.15 -28.37 3.14
N GLU A 287 14.43 -28.81 2.11
CA GLU A 287 13.50 -27.96 1.37
C GLU A 287 12.08 -28.10 1.90
N VAL A 288 11.44 -26.96 2.13
CA VAL A 288 10.05 -26.89 2.60
C VAL A 288 9.21 -26.22 1.53
N VAL A 289 8.25 -26.96 0.98
CA VAL A 289 7.30 -26.43 0.00
C VAL A 289 6.00 -26.03 0.70
N CYS A 290 5.61 -24.78 0.56
CA CYS A 290 4.28 -24.30 0.96
C CYS A 290 3.43 -24.07 -0.29
N ASP A 291 2.50 -24.99 -0.56
CA ASP A 291 1.49 -24.86 -1.61
C ASP A 291 0.13 -24.62 -0.98
N GLN A 292 -0.09 -23.37 -0.56
CA GLN A 292 -1.28 -22.96 0.18
C GLN A 292 -1.92 -21.73 -0.46
N PRO A 293 -3.22 -21.79 -0.82
CA PRO A 293 -3.92 -20.68 -1.45
C PRO A 293 -4.06 -19.48 -0.51
N ILE A 294 -3.97 -18.27 -1.07
CA ILE A 294 -4.03 -17.00 -0.33
C ILE A 294 -5.27 -16.21 -0.72
N LEU A 295 -6.05 -15.82 0.28
CA LEU A 295 -7.20 -14.93 0.14
C LEU A 295 -6.89 -13.56 0.76
N GLN A 296 -7.34 -12.49 0.09
CA GLN A 296 -7.36 -11.16 0.68
C GLN A 296 -8.62 -11.02 1.54
N ILE A 297 -8.47 -11.14 2.85
CA ILE A 297 -9.59 -11.12 3.81
C ILE A 297 -10.05 -9.68 4.13
N SER A 298 -9.14 -8.70 4.03
CA SER A 298 -9.51 -7.28 4.14
C SER A 298 -8.72 -6.45 3.13
N PRO A 299 -9.37 -5.98 2.04
CA PRO A 299 -8.76 -5.01 1.13
C PRO A 299 -8.40 -3.70 1.84
N ARG A 300 -9.20 -3.29 2.84
CA ARG A 300 -8.98 -2.07 3.64
C ARG A 300 -7.67 -2.12 4.42
N LEU A 301 -7.40 -3.25 5.06
CA LEU A 301 -6.20 -3.45 5.89
C LEU A 301 -5.01 -4.01 5.09
N GLY A 302 -5.20 -4.29 3.80
CA GLY A 302 -4.20 -5.00 2.99
C GLY A 302 -3.89 -6.40 3.53
N LEU A 303 -4.83 -7.00 4.25
CA LEU A 303 -4.63 -8.24 5.01
C LEU A 303 -4.92 -9.46 4.12
N ASN A 304 -3.92 -10.33 4.03
CA ASN A 304 -3.98 -11.60 3.29
C ASN A 304 -3.76 -12.77 4.24
N ARG A 305 -4.38 -13.92 3.95
CA ARG A 305 -4.33 -15.12 4.79
C ARG A 305 -4.45 -16.39 3.96
N VAL A 306 -3.89 -17.50 4.46
CA VAL A 306 -4.14 -18.83 3.88
C VAL A 306 -5.60 -19.24 4.07
N ARG A 307 -6.29 -19.51 2.96
CA ARG A 307 -7.69 -19.93 2.92
C ARG A 307 -7.93 -20.81 1.71
N ALA A 308 -8.69 -21.90 1.88
CA ALA A 308 -8.97 -22.86 0.81
C ALA A 308 -9.64 -22.22 -0.44
N ASN A 309 -10.45 -21.17 -0.26
CA ASN A 309 -11.08 -20.40 -1.34
C ASN A 309 -10.19 -19.25 -1.89
N GLY A 310 -8.92 -19.20 -1.49
CA GLY A 310 -7.94 -18.23 -1.95
C GLY A 310 -7.40 -18.53 -3.35
N LYS A 311 -6.56 -17.63 -3.86
CA LYS A 311 -5.85 -17.83 -5.11
C LYS A 311 -4.64 -18.74 -4.86
N SER A 312 -4.43 -19.75 -5.70
CA SER A 312 -3.25 -20.64 -5.62
C SER A 312 -1.95 -19.83 -5.53
N ALA A 313 -1.11 -20.26 -4.58
CA ALA A 313 0.18 -19.67 -4.29
C ALA A 313 1.15 -20.76 -3.82
N ARG A 314 2.36 -20.78 -4.38
CA ARG A 314 3.38 -21.77 -4.06
C ARG A 314 4.74 -21.11 -3.84
N THR A 315 5.41 -21.49 -2.76
CA THR A 315 6.74 -20.99 -2.38
C THR A 315 7.61 -22.14 -1.89
N VAL A 316 8.86 -22.18 -2.34
CA VAL A 316 9.88 -23.11 -1.82
C VAL A 316 10.78 -22.36 -0.85
N PHE A 317 11.07 -22.96 0.30
CA PHE A 317 11.91 -22.41 1.34
C PHE A 317 13.08 -23.34 1.63
N LYS A 318 14.25 -22.76 1.91
CA LYS A 318 15.43 -23.50 2.37
C LYS A 318 16.15 -22.72 3.46
N ARG A 319 16.40 -23.35 4.60
CA ARG A 319 17.17 -22.73 5.67
C ARG A 319 18.64 -22.61 5.24
N LEU A 320 19.22 -21.43 5.42
CA LEU A 320 20.64 -21.16 5.19
C LEU A 320 21.45 -21.21 6.48
N ALA A 321 20.89 -20.66 7.56
CA ALA A 321 21.52 -20.65 8.87
C ALA A 321 20.46 -20.62 9.96
N TYR A 322 20.84 -21.10 11.14
CA TYR A 322 20.10 -20.90 12.38
C TYR A 322 21.04 -20.41 13.45
N TYR A 323 20.62 -19.35 14.13
CA TYR A 323 21.33 -18.79 15.26
C TYR A 323 20.46 -18.98 16.50
N PRO A 324 20.96 -19.73 17.51
CA PRO A 324 20.25 -19.87 18.77
C PRO A 324 20.13 -18.51 19.47
N PRO A 325 19.27 -18.42 20.49
CA PRO A 325 19.31 -17.30 21.42
C PRO A 325 20.72 -17.04 21.92
N LEU A 326 21.03 -15.77 22.18
CA LEU A 326 22.15 -15.46 23.06
C LEU A 326 21.77 -16.02 24.45
N GLU A 327 22.53 -16.99 24.93
CA GLU A 327 22.54 -17.35 26.35
C GLU A 327 23.15 -16.17 27.12
N ASP A 328 22.59 -15.81 28.27
CA ASP A 328 23.11 -14.72 29.11
C ASP A 328 24.57 -15.04 29.52
N ALA A 329 25.53 -14.51 28.77
CA ALA A 329 26.96 -14.77 28.94
C ALA A 329 27.58 -14.11 30.20
N ASP A 330 26.78 -13.79 31.22
CA ASP A 330 27.20 -13.07 32.42
C ASP A 330 26.84 -13.77 33.75
N ALA A 331 26.40 -15.04 33.72
CA ALA A 331 26.08 -15.77 34.96
C ALA A 331 27.32 -16.38 35.69
N GLU A 332 28.49 -16.46 35.04
CA GLU A 332 29.68 -17.12 35.61
C GLU A 332 30.81 -16.15 36.03
N GLY A 333 30.57 -14.83 36.02
CA GLY A 333 31.60 -13.82 36.30
C GLY A 333 31.59 -13.17 37.69
N ARG A 334 30.65 -13.50 38.59
CA ARG A 334 30.55 -12.88 39.92
C ARG A 334 30.53 -13.91 41.05
N ALA A 335 31.61 -14.66 41.19
CA ALA A 335 31.98 -15.31 42.44
C ALA A 335 33.15 -14.53 43.06
N GLY A 336 32.86 -13.55 43.90
CA GLY A 336 33.89 -12.73 44.55
C GLY A 336 33.33 -11.70 45.55
N GLU A 337 33.24 -12.14 46.82
CA GLU A 337 33.40 -11.41 48.09
C GLU A 337 32.39 -10.32 48.55
N GLY A 338 31.82 -10.56 49.75
CA GLY A 338 31.34 -9.54 50.70
C GLY A 338 29.99 -9.82 51.38
N PRO A 339 29.90 -9.93 52.73
CA PRO A 339 28.64 -10.22 53.42
C PRO A 339 27.91 -8.94 53.84
N GLY A 340 26.61 -8.85 53.53
CA GLY A 340 25.72 -7.80 54.02
C GLY A 340 24.28 -8.28 54.04
N ARG A 341 23.74 -8.48 55.24
CA ARG A 341 22.34 -8.85 55.51
C ARG A 341 21.39 -7.77 54.99
N GLU A 342 20.26 -8.17 54.39
CA GLU A 342 18.93 -7.78 54.88
C GLU A 342 17.77 -8.55 54.21
N THR A 343 16.92 -9.06 55.09
CA THR A 343 15.50 -9.49 54.98
C THR A 343 15.05 -10.43 53.86
N ALA A 344 14.75 -11.66 54.31
CA ALA A 344 13.97 -12.65 53.61
C ALA A 344 12.48 -12.23 53.55
N GLU A 345 11.99 -11.96 52.35
CA GLU A 345 10.61 -12.19 51.93
C GLU A 345 10.54 -12.04 50.40
N GLY A 346 10.36 -13.15 49.68
CA GLY A 346 10.23 -13.14 48.22
C GLY A 346 11.16 -14.07 47.43
N ALA A 347 11.76 -15.09 48.05
CA ALA A 347 12.46 -16.15 47.32
C ALA A 347 11.46 -17.13 46.69
N VAL A 348 10.72 -16.68 45.66
CA VAL A 348 9.89 -17.56 44.82
C VAL A 348 10.67 -17.87 43.55
N ASN A 349 11.50 -18.91 43.64
CA ASN A 349 11.87 -19.82 42.56
C ASN A 349 12.03 -19.19 41.15
N GLU A 350 13.10 -18.40 40.97
CA GLU A 350 13.49 -17.82 39.67
C GLU A 350 13.94 -18.86 38.61
N LYS A 351 13.92 -20.16 38.92
CA LYS A 351 14.34 -21.23 38.01
C LYS A 351 13.23 -21.84 37.14
N HIS A 352 11.99 -21.33 37.22
CA HIS A 352 10.88 -21.80 36.37
C HIS A 352 10.15 -20.62 35.71
N ARG A 353 10.79 -20.00 34.71
CA ARG A 353 10.09 -19.22 33.68
C ARG A 353 10.10 -19.99 32.36
N PRO A 354 9.14 -20.92 32.12
CA PRO A 354 9.06 -21.74 30.89
C PRO A 354 8.81 -20.94 29.59
N TRP A 355 8.76 -19.61 29.67
CA TRP A 355 8.59 -18.67 28.56
C TRP A 355 9.86 -17.91 28.16
N ILE A 356 11.02 -18.16 28.81
CA ILE A 356 12.35 -17.87 28.24
C ILE A 356 12.62 -18.89 27.12
N ASN A 357 11.77 -18.86 26.09
CA ASN A 357 12.01 -19.51 24.81
C ASN A 357 12.23 -18.38 23.81
N ASN A 358 13.31 -17.64 24.00
CA ASN A 358 13.94 -16.98 22.86
C ASN A 358 14.19 -18.13 21.88
N LYS A 359 13.51 -18.19 20.72
CA LYS A 359 13.59 -19.40 19.87
C LYS A 359 14.81 -19.38 18.95
N GLY A 360 15.67 -18.37 19.08
CA GLY A 360 16.66 -18.03 18.07
C GLY A 360 15.98 -17.54 16.80
N HIS A 361 16.74 -17.44 15.71
CA HIS A 361 16.21 -17.08 14.41
C HIS A 361 16.91 -17.86 13.30
N SER A 362 16.23 -18.00 12.16
CA SER A 362 16.81 -18.60 10.96
C SER A 362 16.88 -17.59 9.84
N ILE A 363 17.91 -17.72 9.00
CA ILE A 363 17.96 -17.07 7.69
C ILE A 363 17.46 -18.09 6.67
N VAL A 364 16.43 -17.71 5.91
CA VAL A 364 15.70 -18.59 5.00
C VAL A 364 15.73 -18.00 3.60
N ARG A 365 16.13 -18.80 2.62
CA ARG A 365 15.97 -18.53 1.20
C ARG A 365 14.53 -18.83 0.80
N CYS A 366 13.89 -17.93 0.05
CA CYS A 366 12.50 -18.08 -0.38
C CYS A 366 12.40 -17.92 -1.91
N LEU A 367 11.77 -18.89 -2.57
CA LEU A 367 11.58 -18.93 -4.01
C LEU A 367 10.08 -18.98 -4.33
N PRO A 368 9.42 -17.82 -4.50
CA PRO A 368 8.01 -17.76 -4.83
C PRO A 368 7.78 -18.07 -6.32
N LEU A 369 7.13 -19.19 -6.61
CA LEU A 369 6.76 -19.61 -7.97
C LEU A 369 5.54 -18.84 -8.50
N THR A 370 4.79 -18.20 -7.59
CA THR A 370 3.70 -17.28 -7.90
C THR A 370 4.00 -15.87 -7.38
N GLY A 371 3.07 -14.92 -7.54
CA GLY A 371 3.26 -13.53 -7.12
C GLY A 371 2.02 -12.94 -6.46
N ARG A 372 1.57 -13.53 -5.33
CA ARG A 372 0.46 -12.96 -4.54
C ARG A 372 0.97 -11.90 -3.57
N THR A 373 0.11 -10.94 -3.23
CA THR A 373 0.40 -9.92 -2.21
C THR A 373 0.74 -10.61 -0.88
N HIS A 374 1.85 -10.19 -0.26
CA HIS A 374 2.37 -10.74 1.01
C HIS A 374 2.65 -12.26 1.00
N GLN A 375 2.80 -12.90 -0.17
CA GLN A 375 2.88 -14.37 -0.27
C GLN A 375 3.90 -15.01 0.67
N ILE A 376 5.16 -14.55 0.63
CA ILE A 376 6.23 -15.09 1.47
C ILE A 376 5.91 -14.91 2.96
N ARG A 377 5.41 -13.72 3.34
CA ARG A 377 5.09 -13.37 4.73
C ARG A 377 3.99 -14.27 5.29
N VAL A 378 2.92 -14.46 4.51
CA VAL A 378 1.76 -15.30 4.87
C VAL A 378 2.14 -16.77 4.94
N HIS A 379 2.91 -17.28 3.96
CA HIS A 379 3.37 -18.67 3.97
C HIS A 379 4.30 -18.97 5.14
N LEU A 380 5.26 -18.08 5.43
CA LEU A 380 6.16 -18.22 6.59
C LEU A 380 5.39 -18.18 7.92
N GLN A 381 4.42 -17.28 8.05
CA GLN A 381 3.51 -17.27 9.20
C GLN A 381 2.72 -18.58 9.33
N PHE A 382 2.11 -19.04 8.23
CA PHE A 382 1.33 -20.27 8.20
C PHE A 382 2.14 -21.50 8.60
N LEU A 383 3.42 -21.55 8.20
CA LEU A 383 4.38 -22.59 8.61
C LEU A 383 4.84 -22.46 10.08
N GLY A 384 4.39 -21.44 10.82
CA GLY A 384 4.79 -21.20 12.22
C GLY A 384 6.12 -20.47 12.39
N HIS A 385 6.68 -19.94 11.31
CA HIS A 385 7.96 -19.24 11.27
C HIS A 385 7.82 -17.83 10.67
N PRO A 386 7.01 -16.93 11.27
CA PRO A 386 6.82 -15.59 10.73
C PRO A 386 8.15 -14.82 10.71
N ILE A 387 8.25 -13.89 9.77
CA ILE A 387 9.37 -12.94 9.70
C ILE A 387 9.42 -12.18 11.03
N GLN A 388 10.56 -12.21 11.68
CA GLN A 388 10.65 -11.95 13.13
C GLN A 388 10.26 -10.51 13.52
N ASN A 389 10.44 -9.53 12.64
CA ASN A 389 10.02 -8.13 12.85
C ASN A 389 8.81 -7.71 12.00
N ASP A 390 8.01 -8.65 11.50
CA ASP A 390 6.82 -8.32 10.70
C ASP A 390 5.68 -7.74 11.56
N PRO A 391 5.33 -6.45 11.42
CA PRO A 391 4.35 -5.80 12.29
C PRO A 391 2.92 -6.32 12.10
N LEU A 392 2.64 -6.99 10.98
CA LEU A 392 1.33 -7.53 10.66
C LEU A 392 1.24 -9.00 11.03
N TYR A 393 2.19 -9.82 10.56
CA TYR A 393 2.08 -11.29 10.62
C TYR A 393 2.81 -11.92 11.81
N ALA A 394 3.72 -11.21 12.48
CA ALA A 394 4.35 -11.66 13.73
C ALA A 394 3.63 -11.14 14.99
N ASN A 395 2.44 -10.55 14.81
CA ASN A 395 1.74 -9.83 15.88
C ASN A 395 0.81 -10.74 16.69
N ARG A 396 1.23 -11.10 17.91
CA ARG A 396 0.48 -12.00 18.80
C ARG A 396 -0.83 -11.40 19.31
N ARG A 397 -0.93 -10.07 19.43
CA ARG A 397 -2.18 -9.42 19.85
C ARG A 397 -3.28 -9.62 18.81
N VAL A 398 -2.90 -9.59 17.54
CA VAL A 398 -3.80 -9.81 16.40
C VAL A 398 -4.13 -11.30 16.26
N TRP A 399 -3.10 -12.13 16.15
CA TRP A 399 -3.20 -13.51 15.69
C TRP A 399 -3.22 -14.56 16.80
N GLY A 400 -3.10 -14.15 18.07
CA GLY A 400 -2.98 -15.08 19.20
C GLY A 400 -1.60 -15.74 19.29
N PHE A 401 -1.48 -16.72 20.19
CA PHE A 401 -0.20 -17.35 20.54
C PHE A 401 0.38 -18.19 19.39
N ASN A 402 -0.49 -18.83 18.60
CA ASN A 402 -0.12 -19.65 17.44
C ASN A 402 0.18 -18.82 16.18
N LEU A 403 -0.05 -17.50 16.21
CA LEU A 403 0.21 -16.59 15.09
C LEU A 403 -0.42 -17.02 13.75
N GLY A 404 -1.57 -17.71 13.78
CA GLY A 404 -2.24 -18.22 12.57
C GLY A 404 -1.54 -19.40 11.90
N CYS A 405 -0.61 -20.07 12.58
CA CYS A 405 0.05 -21.29 12.11
C CYS A 405 -0.98 -22.39 11.80
N ASN A 406 -0.86 -23.02 10.63
CA ASN A 406 -1.71 -24.13 10.15
C ASN A 406 -3.24 -23.89 10.23
N ASP A 407 -3.71 -22.66 10.39
CA ASP A 407 -5.14 -22.32 10.54
C ASP A 407 -5.78 -21.92 9.19
N ALA A 408 -5.75 -22.87 8.25
CA ALA A 408 -6.29 -22.68 6.90
C ALA A 408 -7.83 -22.60 6.85
N ASP A 409 -8.49 -23.26 7.81
CA ASP A 409 -9.94 -23.29 7.95
C ASP A 409 -10.51 -22.14 8.80
N GLY A 410 -9.65 -21.42 9.54
CA GLY A 410 -10.06 -20.29 10.37
C GLY A 410 -10.76 -20.73 11.66
N SER A 411 -10.49 -21.96 12.11
CA SER A 411 -11.08 -22.55 13.30
C SER A 411 -10.53 -21.95 14.59
N GLU A 412 -9.24 -21.59 14.63
CA GLU A 412 -8.61 -21.00 15.82
C GLU A 412 -8.80 -19.49 15.89
N ALA A 413 -8.57 -18.78 14.78
CA ALA A 413 -8.71 -17.34 14.70
C ALA A 413 -9.70 -16.96 13.58
N LYS A 414 -10.86 -16.41 13.95
CA LYS A 414 -11.85 -15.92 13.00
C LYS A 414 -11.40 -14.64 12.31
N ASP A 415 -11.75 -14.48 11.04
CA ASP A 415 -11.31 -13.33 10.23
C ASP A 415 -11.88 -12.01 10.78
N GLU A 416 -13.13 -12.01 11.27
CA GLU A 416 -13.76 -10.83 11.86
C GLU A 416 -13.03 -10.34 13.13
N ASP A 417 -12.59 -11.27 13.98
CA ASP A 417 -11.88 -10.94 15.23
C ASP A 417 -10.50 -10.34 14.93
N ILE A 418 -9.77 -10.93 13.97
CA ILE A 418 -8.48 -10.42 13.51
C ILE A 418 -8.63 -9.01 12.93
N MET A 419 -9.62 -8.80 12.06
CA MET A 419 -9.89 -7.50 11.45
C MET A 419 -10.25 -6.45 12.52
N SER A 420 -11.09 -6.82 13.49
CA SER A 420 -11.48 -5.94 14.60
C SER A 420 -10.28 -5.53 15.47
N ARG A 421 -9.38 -6.46 15.79
CA ARG A 421 -8.15 -6.18 16.55
C ARG A 421 -7.22 -5.24 15.77
N LEU A 422 -6.99 -5.51 14.49
CA LEU A 422 -6.16 -4.66 13.63
C LEU A 422 -6.73 -3.25 13.46
N GLU A 423 -8.05 -3.07 13.41
CA GLU A 423 -8.67 -1.75 13.29
C GLU A 423 -8.53 -0.87 14.56
N ARG A 424 -8.33 -1.48 15.73
CA ARG A 424 -8.03 -0.78 16.99
C ARG A 424 -6.57 -0.33 17.07
N MET A 425 -5.68 -1.11 16.45
CA MET A 425 -4.25 -0.85 16.41
C MET A 425 -3.95 0.29 15.42
N GLY A 426 -3.27 1.34 15.90
CA GLY A 426 -3.03 2.59 15.15
C GLY A 426 -4.04 3.72 15.41
N LYS A 427 -5.05 3.50 16.27
CA LYS A 427 -5.87 4.59 16.85
C LYS A 427 -5.50 4.83 18.30
N ASP A 428 -5.57 3.79 19.11
CA ASP A 428 -5.34 3.86 20.56
C ASP A 428 -4.24 2.88 21.05
N GLU A 429 -3.79 1.95 20.21
CA GLU A 429 -2.85 0.85 20.57
C GLU A 429 -1.74 0.63 19.52
N VAL A 430 -0.57 0.14 19.95
CA VAL A 430 0.64 -0.07 19.12
C VAL A 430 0.66 -1.46 18.47
N ALA A 431 1.20 -1.55 17.24
CA ALA A 431 1.48 -2.83 16.57
C ALA A 431 2.69 -3.54 17.19
N ASP A 432 2.41 -4.60 17.95
CA ASP A 432 3.43 -5.35 18.69
C ASP A 432 4.10 -6.44 17.83
N ALA A 433 5.36 -6.21 17.41
CA ALA A 433 6.13 -7.15 16.59
C ALA A 433 7.21 -7.95 17.35
N VAL A 434 7.42 -7.73 18.66
CA VAL A 434 8.39 -8.51 19.46
C VAL A 434 7.93 -8.59 20.93
N ALA A 435 8.07 -9.78 21.53
CA ALA A 435 7.57 -10.20 22.84
C ALA A 435 7.89 -9.30 24.07
N TYR A 436 6.95 -9.29 25.04
CA TYR A 436 6.96 -8.78 26.43
C TYR A 436 8.31 -8.99 27.20
N HIS A 437 8.75 -8.17 28.17
CA HIS A 437 8.01 -7.66 29.34
C HIS A 437 8.50 -6.33 29.97
N ASP A 438 7.68 -5.87 30.91
CA ASP A 438 7.51 -4.54 31.52
C ASP A 438 8.58 -4.10 32.52
N GLU A 439 9.07 -2.88 32.23
CA GLU A 439 9.57 -1.77 33.06
C GLU A 439 10.39 -0.85 32.14
N MET A 440 11.10 -1.44 31.17
CA MET A 440 11.58 -0.79 29.93
C MET A 440 10.46 -0.51 28.90
N VAL A 441 9.30 -1.13 29.09
CA VAL A 441 8.14 -1.07 28.19
C VAL A 441 7.49 0.32 28.18
N GLN A 442 7.54 1.10 29.27
CA GLN A 442 7.04 2.48 29.26
C GLN A 442 7.88 3.36 28.32
N GLN A 443 9.21 3.32 28.46
CA GLN A 443 10.16 4.06 27.61
C GLN A 443 10.23 3.53 26.17
N TYR A 444 9.95 2.23 25.96
CA TYR A 444 9.84 1.59 24.65
C TYR A 444 8.48 1.87 23.99
N HIS A 445 7.39 1.96 24.74
CA HIS A 445 6.08 2.41 24.27
C HIS A 445 6.12 3.89 23.87
N GLU A 446 6.93 4.72 24.50
CA GLU A 446 7.13 6.13 24.11
C GLU A 446 7.83 6.30 22.75
N ARG A 447 8.57 5.29 22.27
CA ARG A 447 9.43 5.37 21.06
C ARG A 447 8.94 4.56 19.84
N VAL A 448 7.74 3.97 19.87
CA VAL A 448 7.29 3.02 18.84
C VAL A 448 5.92 3.38 18.26
N ALA A 449 5.81 3.28 16.92
CA ALA A 449 4.66 3.57 16.06
C ALA A 449 4.42 5.06 15.76
N GLU A 450 4.06 5.38 14.52
CA GLU A 450 3.32 6.60 14.17
C GLU A 450 2.13 6.74 15.14
N LYS A 451 2.30 7.60 16.14
CA LYS A 451 1.26 8.03 17.06
C LYS A 451 0.85 9.43 16.70
N LEU A 452 -0.35 9.82 17.11
CA LEU A 452 -0.71 11.23 17.10
C LEU A 452 0.28 11.96 18.02
N SER A 453 1.02 12.91 17.45
CA SER A 453 2.02 13.72 18.18
C SER A 453 1.37 14.68 19.19
N GLY A 454 0.07 14.93 19.05
CA GLY A 454 -0.65 16.00 19.74
C GLY A 454 -0.51 17.36 19.05
N GLU A 455 0.38 17.47 18.06
CA GLU A 455 0.51 18.65 17.22
C GLU A 455 -0.53 18.65 16.10
N VAL A 456 -0.89 19.84 15.64
CA VAL A 456 -1.82 20.05 14.53
C VAL A 456 -1.16 20.91 13.46
N CYS A 457 -1.54 20.69 12.21
CA CYS A 457 -1.10 21.53 11.12
C CYS A 457 -1.66 22.95 11.25
N ASP A 458 -0.81 23.97 11.12
CA ASP A 458 -1.24 25.38 11.15
C ASP A 458 -2.18 25.77 9.99
N VAL A 459 -2.14 25.03 8.88
CA VAL A 459 -2.90 25.34 7.66
C VAL A 459 -4.26 24.63 7.64
N CYS A 460 -4.28 23.33 7.94
CA CYS A 460 -5.49 22.51 7.83
C CYS A 460 -5.99 21.95 9.16
N HIS A 461 -5.28 22.20 10.26
CA HIS A 461 -5.57 21.71 11.61
C HIS A 461 -5.69 20.19 11.71
N ALA A 462 -5.13 19.47 10.74
CA ALA A 462 -5.03 18.02 10.81
C ALA A 462 -4.02 17.63 11.89
N GLU A 463 -4.37 16.59 12.67
CA GLU A 463 -3.46 16.01 13.65
C GLU A 463 -2.24 15.42 12.93
N LEU A 464 -1.06 15.70 13.47
CA LEU A 464 0.21 15.24 12.92
C LEU A 464 0.66 13.95 13.61
N TYR A 465 1.32 13.08 12.86
CA TYR A 465 1.89 11.84 13.38
C TYR A 465 3.36 12.05 13.73
N THR A 466 3.84 11.30 14.74
CA THR A 466 5.27 11.20 15.05
C THR A 466 6.03 10.55 13.91
N ASP A 467 7.34 10.80 13.85
CA ASP A 467 8.21 10.14 12.88
C ASP A 467 8.20 8.60 13.10
N PRO A 468 8.30 7.80 12.02
CA PRO A 468 8.34 6.35 12.12
C PRO A 468 9.68 5.88 12.70
N GLY A 469 9.64 4.87 13.58
CA GLY A 469 10.87 4.22 14.05
C GLY A 469 11.44 3.19 13.05
N ASP A 470 12.67 2.71 13.29
CA ASP A 470 13.37 1.74 12.41
C ASP A 470 12.55 0.48 12.09
N ARG A 471 11.77 0.01 13.08
CA ARG A 471 10.91 -1.18 12.95
C ARG A 471 9.70 -0.96 12.04
N GLU A 472 9.33 0.29 11.77
CA GLU A 472 8.23 0.68 10.86
C GLU A 472 8.68 1.00 9.45
N LEU A 473 9.99 1.13 9.26
CA LEU A 473 10.62 1.36 7.98
C LEU A 473 11.10 0.07 7.33
N SER A 474 11.34 -1.00 8.10
CA SER A 474 11.86 -2.24 7.53
C SER A 474 11.20 -3.49 8.07
N ILE A 475 11.12 -4.51 7.21
CA ILE A 475 10.98 -5.90 7.61
C ILE A 475 12.22 -6.68 7.14
N TRP A 476 12.54 -7.77 7.81
CA TRP A 476 13.64 -8.65 7.41
C TRP A 476 13.19 -9.61 6.30
N LEU A 477 12.77 -9.00 5.19
CA LEU A 477 12.48 -9.60 3.91
C LEU A 477 13.23 -8.79 2.84
N HIS A 478 14.07 -9.45 2.06
CA HIS A 478 14.87 -8.82 1.03
C HIS A 478 14.73 -9.57 -0.29
N SER A 479 14.51 -8.83 -1.38
CA SER A 479 14.50 -9.37 -2.73
C SER A 479 15.93 -9.45 -3.26
N LEU A 480 16.51 -10.65 -3.21
CA LEU A 480 17.93 -10.89 -3.42
C LEU A 480 18.31 -10.99 -4.90
N ARG A 481 17.56 -11.77 -5.68
CA ARG A 481 17.92 -12.10 -7.06
C ARG A 481 16.69 -12.17 -7.95
N TYR A 482 16.86 -11.69 -9.17
CA TYR A 482 15.97 -11.98 -10.30
C TYR A 482 16.80 -12.49 -11.46
N GLU A 483 16.33 -13.56 -12.09
CA GLU A 483 17.03 -14.21 -13.19
C GLU A 483 16.03 -14.68 -14.25
N ASP A 484 16.36 -14.43 -15.51
CA ASP A 484 15.64 -15.02 -16.65
C ASP A 484 15.88 -16.53 -16.66
N ALA A 485 14.82 -17.33 -16.74
CA ALA A 485 14.94 -18.79 -16.78
C ALA A 485 15.87 -19.25 -17.92
N GLY A 486 15.75 -18.63 -19.10
CA GLY A 486 16.62 -18.87 -20.25
C GLY A 486 18.04 -18.33 -20.13
N GLY A 487 18.46 -17.82 -18.96
CA GLY A 487 19.82 -17.40 -18.66
C GLY A 487 20.27 -16.11 -19.33
N LYS A 488 19.35 -15.34 -19.94
CA LYS A 488 19.71 -14.12 -20.69
C LYS A 488 20.25 -13.01 -19.78
N TRP A 489 19.76 -12.94 -18.55
CA TRP A 489 20.18 -11.95 -17.57
C TRP A 489 19.96 -12.48 -16.15
N SER A 490 20.81 -12.06 -15.21
CA SER A 490 20.70 -12.36 -13.79
C SER A 490 21.21 -11.14 -13.02
N TYR A 491 20.40 -10.63 -12.10
CA TYR A 491 20.74 -9.49 -11.26
C TYR A 491 20.65 -9.89 -9.80
N VAL A 492 21.63 -9.46 -9.01
CA VAL A 492 21.79 -9.81 -7.59
C VAL A 492 22.03 -8.54 -6.80
N SER A 493 21.33 -8.36 -5.69
CA SER A 493 21.62 -7.30 -4.73
C SER A 493 22.65 -7.77 -3.69
N PRO A 494 23.35 -6.82 -3.02
CA PRO A 494 24.12 -7.14 -1.83
C PRO A 494 23.24 -7.75 -0.74
N LEU A 495 23.82 -8.64 0.09
CA LEU A 495 23.13 -9.16 1.27
C LEU A 495 22.81 -8.01 2.25
N PRO A 496 21.59 -7.95 2.81
CA PRO A 496 21.29 -6.99 3.85
C PRO A 496 22.05 -7.34 5.15
N SER A 497 22.43 -6.32 5.92
CA SER A 497 23.22 -6.49 7.15
C SER A 497 22.60 -7.47 8.15
N TRP A 498 21.27 -7.50 8.26
CA TRP A 498 20.55 -8.39 9.15
C TRP A 498 20.58 -9.88 8.74
N ALA A 499 20.98 -10.19 7.50
CA ALA A 499 21.12 -11.56 7.00
C ALA A 499 22.53 -12.13 7.20
N LEU A 500 23.52 -11.27 7.46
CA LEU A 500 24.90 -11.68 7.70
C LEU A 500 25.01 -12.43 9.05
N PRO A 501 25.96 -13.37 9.16
CA PRO A 501 26.17 -14.08 10.42
C PRO A 501 26.61 -13.14 11.55
N PRO A 502 26.14 -13.38 12.79
CA PRO A 502 26.72 -12.77 13.97
C PRO A 502 28.21 -13.07 14.09
N SER A 503 28.94 -12.20 14.79
CA SER A 503 30.38 -12.40 15.04
C SER A 503 30.66 -13.78 15.63
N GLY A 504 31.61 -14.51 15.03
CA GLY A 504 32.00 -15.85 15.46
C GLY A 504 31.04 -16.99 15.05
N MET A 505 29.95 -16.71 14.34
CA MET A 505 29.04 -17.72 13.81
C MET A 505 29.21 -17.91 12.30
N SER A 506 28.96 -19.12 11.81
CA SER A 506 28.93 -19.43 10.37
C SER A 506 27.56 -19.10 9.77
N GLY A 507 27.54 -18.57 8.55
CA GLY A 507 26.30 -18.28 7.83
C GLY A 507 26.54 -17.68 6.45
N PRO A 508 25.49 -17.19 5.78
CA PRO A 508 25.61 -16.63 4.44
C PRO A 508 26.38 -15.30 4.48
N THR A 509 27.53 -15.25 3.80
CA THR A 509 28.35 -14.04 3.62
C THR A 509 28.23 -13.46 2.22
N GLU A 510 27.79 -14.27 1.25
CA GLU A 510 27.57 -13.89 -0.15
C GLU A 510 26.28 -14.51 -0.69
N ALA A 511 25.77 -13.97 -1.80
CA ALA A 511 24.63 -14.53 -2.50
C ALA A 511 25.07 -15.81 -3.25
N GLY A 512 24.73 -16.98 -2.72
CA GLY A 512 25.03 -18.28 -3.34
C GLY A 512 24.36 -18.49 -4.71
N GLY A 513 24.66 -19.62 -5.37
CA GLY A 513 24.12 -19.98 -6.68
C GLY A 513 22.62 -20.31 -6.68
N MET A 514 21.98 -20.09 -7.83
CA MET A 514 20.56 -20.41 -8.01
C MET A 514 20.34 -21.92 -8.22
N GLU A 515 21.37 -22.65 -8.66
CA GLU A 515 21.32 -24.07 -9.04
C GLU A 515 20.87 -25.00 -7.89
N ASP A 516 21.27 -24.74 -6.65
CA ASP A 516 21.06 -25.58 -5.45
C ASP A 516 19.58 -25.80 -5.04
N LEU A 517 18.62 -25.20 -5.75
CA LEU A 517 17.19 -25.19 -5.42
C LEU A 517 16.27 -25.32 -6.65
N VAL A 518 16.76 -25.07 -7.86
CA VAL A 518 15.96 -25.27 -9.08
C VAL A 518 15.69 -26.76 -9.29
N GLU A 519 16.61 -27.64 -8.88
CA GLU A 519 16.49 -29.09 -9.06
C GLU A 519 15.20 -29.68 -8.49
N ALA A 520 14.76 -29.22 -7.32
CA ALA A 520 13.54 -29.72 -6.68
C ALA A 520 12.24 -29.24 -7.34
N VAL A 521 12.31 -28.19 -8.17
CA VAL A 521 11.17 -27.63 -8.89
C VAL A 521 11.15 -28.09 -10.36
N LYS A 522 12.22 -28.76 -10.83
CA LYS A 522 12.38 -29.21 -12.22
C LYS A 522 11.20 -30.06 -12.71
N ASP A 523 10.67 -30.94 -11.85
CA ASP A 523 9.61 -31.88 -12.22
C ASP A 523 8.19 -31.27 -12.18
N GLU A 524 8.02 -30.11 -11.53
CA GLU A 524 6.68 -29.56 -11.21
C GLU A 524 6.36 -28.25 -11.92
N ASN A 525 7.37 -27.55 -12.46
CA ASN A 525 7.17 -26.38 -13.31
C ASN A 525 8.23 -26.31 -14.42
N PRO A 526 8.02 -26.98 -15.57
CA PRO A 526 9.02 -27.10 -16.62
C PRO A 526 9.44 -25.75 -17.22
N GLU A 527 8.59 -24.72 -17.14
CA GLU A 527 8.91 -23.36 -17.63
C GLU A 527 9.93 -22.62 -16.77
N ILE A 528 10.09 -23.02 -15.49
CA ILE A 528 11.11 -22.47 -14.59
C ILE A 528 12.40 -23.29 -14.67
N ALA A 529 12.34 -24.55 -15.08
CA ALA A 529 13.47 -25.48 -15.15
C ALA A 529 14.35 -25.30 -16.38
N GLY A 530 13.78 -24.75 -17.46
CA GLY A 530 14.44 -24.53 -18.75
C GLY A 530 15.44 -23.38 -18.74
#